data_AF-A0A412YSP9-F1
#
_entry.id   AF-A0A412YSP9-F1
#
_cell.length_a   1.000
_cell.length_b   1.000
_cell.length_c   1.000
_cell.angle_alpha   90.00
_cell.angle_beta   90.00
_cell.angle_gamma   90.00
#
_symmetry.space_group_name_H-M   'P 1'
#
loop_
_entity.id
_entity.type
_entity.pdbx_description
1 polymer ?
#
loop_
_entity_poly.entity_id
_entity_poly.type
_entity_poly.pdbx_seq_one_letter_code
_entity_poly.pdbx_strand_id
1 'polypeptide(L)'
;MYVDNENFDKWMERLSKKLSEIGQDLKSLINTNNILDENDKILDNQDLAFLLKVSFRTLQRYRASGKLPYFMISHKTYYRAADIRTFIQENADCKTYERFKKENQLDKQSTAKQGE
;
A
#
# COMPACT_ATOMS: atom_id res chain seq x y z
N MET A 1 2.86 41.26 -21.80
CA MET A 1 2.34 40.35 -22.83
C MET A 1 1.36 39.44 -22.12
N TYR A 2 0.06 39.62 -22.35
CA TYR A 2 -0.98 38.87 -21.65
C TYR A 2 -0.92 37.42 -22.12
N VAL A 3 -0.90 36.48 -21.17
CA VAL A 3 -1.09 35.06 -21.49
C VAL A 3 -2.52 34.94 -21.99
N ASP A 4 -2.70 34.47 -23.23
CA ASP A 4 -4.02 34.24 -23.82
C ASP A 4 -4.79 33.24 -22.97
N ASN A 5 -5.86 33.72 -22.34
CA ASN A 5 -6.68 32.96 -21.39
C ASN A 5 -7.27 31.71 -22.06
N GLU A 6 -7.65 31.82 -23.34
CA GLU A 6 -8.19 30.71 -24.13
C GLU A 6 -7.19 29.55 -24.33
N ASN A 7 -5.91 29.88 -24.47
CA ASN A 7 -4.87 28.86 -24.63
C ASN A 7 -4.57 28.15 -23.31
N PHE A 8 -4.68 28.86 -22.18
CA PHE A 8 -4.57 28.28 -20.85
C PHE A 8 -5.73 27.33 -20.57
N ASP A 9 -6.98 27.75 -20.82
CA ASP A 9 -8.17 26.93 -20.58
C ASP A 9 -8.14 25.63 -21.41
N LYS A 10 -7.74 25.72 -22.68
CA LYS A 10 -7.60 24.55 -23.55
C LYS A 10 -6.50 23.59 -23.08
N TRP A 11 -5.42 24.11 -22.51
CA TRP A 11 -4.38 23.28 -21.89
C TRP A 11 -4.86 22.65 -20.58
N MET A 12 -5.59 23.40 -19.78
CA MET A 12 -6.13 22.95 -18.50
C MET A 12 -7.16 21.84 -18.68
N GLU A 13 -8.00 21.93 -19.71
CA GLU A 13 -8.96 20.90 -20.10
C GLU A 13 -8.28 19.59 -20.54
N ARG A 14 -7.19 19.69 -21.32
CA ARG A 14 -6.41 18.51 -21.72
C ARG A 14 -5.71 17.86 -20.53
N LEU A 15 -5.23 18.68 -19.59
CA LEU A 15 -4.60 18.19 -18.37
C LEU A 15 -5.61 17.47 -17.47
N SER A 16 -6.80 18.06 -17.25
CA SER A 16 -7.84 17.46 -16.40
C SER A 16 -8.36 16.15 -16.98
N LYS A 17 -8.48 16.07 -18.31
CA LYS A 17 -8.85 14.83 -19.01
C LYS A 17 -7.81 13.73 -18.82
N LYS A 18 -6.53 14.03 -19.06
CA LYS A 18 -5.43 13.07 -18.83
C LYS A 18 -5.32 12.63 -17.37
N LEU A 19 -5.52 13.55 -16.43
CA LEU A 19 -5.50 13.23 -15.00
C LEU A 19 -6.66 12.29 -14.62
N SER A 20 -7.83 12.50 -15.22
CA SER A 20 -9.01 11.66 -15.01
C SER A 20 -8.84 10.27 -15.61
N GLU A 21 -8.25 10.15 -16.81
CA GLU A 21 -7.88 8.86 -17.43
C GLU A 21 -6.95 8.06 -16.52
N ILE A 22 -5.87 8.68 -16.02
CA ILE A 22 -4.95 8.05 -15.06
C ILE A 22 -5.67 7.63 -13.77
N GLY A 23 -6.59 8.46 -13.27
CA GLY A 23 -7.39 8.13 -12.08
C GLY A 23 -8.28 6.90 -12.27
N GLN A 24 -8.87 6.71 -13.45
CA GLN A 24 -9.68 5.53 -13.78
C GLN A 24 -8.82 4.27 -13.92
N ASP A 25 -7.67 4.36 -14.58
CA ASP A 25 -6.75 3.23 -14.72
C ASP A 25 -6.23 2.74 -13.36
N LEU A 26 -5.90 3.67 -12.46
CA LEU A 26 -5.53 3.36 -11.08
C LEU A 26 -6.68 2.69 -10.32
N LYS A 27 -7.90 3.22 -10.45
CA LYS A 27 -9.09 2.62 -9.83
C LYS A 27 -9.33 1.19 -10.32
N SER A 28 -9.17 0.95 -11.62
CA SER A 28 -9.29 -0.38 -12.22
C SER A 28 -8.22 -1.33 -11.67
N LEU A 29 -6.96 -0.88 -11.57
CA LEU A 29 -5.84 -1.67 -11.07
C LEU A 29 -6.00 -2.06 -9.58
N ILE A 30 -6.55 -1.16 -8.76
CA ILE A 30 -6.86 -1.42 -7.35
C ILE A 30 -8.00 -2.45 -7.25
N ASN A 31 -9.01 -2.35 -8.11
CA ASN A 31 -10.15 -3.27 -8.09
C ASN A 31 -9.73 -4.69 -8.51
N THR A 32 -8.77 -4.83 -9.42
CA THR A 32 -8.20 -6.14 -9.79
C THR A 32 -7.29 -6.73 -8.71
N ASN A 33 -6.57 -5.89 -7.96
CA ASN A 33 -5.72 -6.33 -6.84
C ASN A 33 -6.51 -6.86 -5.62
N ASN A 34 -7.79 -6.49 -5.48
CA ASN A 34 -8.66 -6.98 -4.40
C ASN A 34 -9.11 -8.45 -4.56
N ILE A 35 -8.71 -9.12 -5.64
CA ILE A 35 -9.07 -10.53 -5.93
C ILE A 35 -8.06 -11.50 -5.28
N LEU A 36 -6.88 -11.03 -4.87
CA LEU A 36 -5.92 -11.84 -4.13
C LEU A 36 -6.24 -11.73 -2.63
N ASP A 37 -6.60 -12.86 -2.02
CA ASP A 37 -6.82 -12.96 -0.58
C ASP A 37 -5.64 -12.29 0.16
N GLU A 38 -5.92 -11.39 1.11
CA GLU A 38 -4.91 -10.55 1.76
C GLU A 38 -3.76 -11.37 2.41
N ASN A 39 -4.01 -12.67 2.64
CA ASN A 39 -3.09 -13.63 3.23
C ASN A 39 -2.04 -14.18 2.25
N ASP A 40 -2.34 -14.22 0.94
CA ASP A 40 -1.44 -14.75 -0.09
C ASP A 40 -0.52 -13.68 -0.70
N LYS A 41 -0.66 -12.42 -0.24
CA LYS A 41 0.19 -11.33 -0.72
C LYS A 41 1.63 -11.53 -0.26
N ILE A 42 2.53 -11.55 -1.24
CA ILE A 42 3.97 -11.58 -1.01
C ILE A 42 4.47 -10.13 -0.94
N LEU A 43 5.20 -9.81 0.12
CA LEU A 43 5.81 -8.51 0.36
C LEU A 43 7.30 -8.58 0.04
N ASP A 44 7.83 -7.55 -0.60
CA ASP A 44 9.28 -7.41 -0.77
C ASP A 44 9.92 -6.58 0.36
N ASN A 45 11.25 -6.41 0.31
CA ASN A 45 11.96 -5.63 1.35
C ASN A 45 11.51 -4.17 1.42
N GLN A 46 11.10 -3.57 0.30
CA GLN A 46 10.69 -2.16 0.23
C GLN A 46 9.31 -2.01 0.87
N ASP A 47 8.37 -2.85 0.46
CA ASP A 47 7.01 -2.87 1.01
C ASP A 47 7.05 -3.15 2.50
N LEU A 48 7.87 -4.11 2.95
CA LEU A 48 7.98 -4.44 4.36
C LEU A 48 8.65 -3.33 5.19
N ALA A 49 9.68 -2.68 4.65
CA ALA A 49 10.33 -1.56 5.32
C ALA A 49 9.36 -0.38 5.51
N PHE A 50 8.54 -0.12 4.49
CA PHE A 50 7.48 0.88 4.55
C PHE A 50 6.39 0.49 5.56
N LEU A 51 5.95 -0.77 5.52
CA LEU A 51 4.90 -1.32 6.40
C LEU A 51 5.28 -1.19 7.89
N LEU A 52 6.50 -1.60 8.23
CA LEU A 52 7.01 -1.59 9.60
C LEU A 52 7.61 -0.24 10.01
N LYS A 53 7.73 0.73 9.08
CA LYS A 53 8.45 2.00 9.28
C LYS A 53 9.86 1.81 9.85
N VAL A 54 10.59 0.82 9.31
CA VAL A 54 11.97 0.51 9.73
C VAL A 54 12.94 0.61 8.55
N SER A 55 14.23 0.79 8.84
CA SER A 55 15.26 0.74 7.82
C SER A 55 15.55 -0.69 7.35
N PHE A 56 16.12 -0.83 6.15
CA PHE A 56 16.57 -2.13 5.62
C PHE A 56 17.56 -2.85 6.53
N ARG A 57 18.39 -2.10 7.27
CA ARG A 57 19.33 -2.65 8.25
C ARG A 57 18.62 -3.30 9.42
N THR A 58 17.49 -2.75 9.86
CA THR A 58 16.65 -3.36 10.89
C THR A 58 16.00 -4.65 10.40
N LEU A 59 15.51 -4.68 9.15
CA LEU A 59 14.99 -5.92 8.54
C LEU A 59 16.08 -7.00 8.40
N GLN A 60 17.30 -6.61 8.02
CA GLN A 60 18.44 -7.52 8.00
C GLN A 60 18.75 -8.09 9.39
N ARG A 61 18.68 -7.25 10.44
CA ARG A 61 18.86 -7.69 11.82
C ARG A 61 17.79 -8.70 12.24
N TYR A 62 16.52 -8.45 11.92
CA TYR A 62 15.43 -9.37 12.26
C TYR A 62 15.52 -10.72 11.55
N ARG A 63 16.02 -10.74 10.29
CA ARG A 63 16.36 -11.97 9.57
C ARG A 63 17.51 -12.72 10.23
N ALA A 64 18.60 -12.02 10.55
CA ALA A 64 19.76 -12.62 11.22
C ALA A 64 19.43 -13.15 12.62
N SER A 65 18.50 -12.51 13.34
CA SER A 65 18.02 -12.98 14.64
C SER A 65 16.95 -14.06 14.56
N GLY A 66 16.54 -14.51 13.37
CA GLY A 66 15.51 -15.54 13.18
C GLY A 66 14.10 -15.12 13.61
N LYS A 67 13.87 -13.84 13.91
CA LYS A 67 12.58 -13.34 14.38
C LYS A 67 11.59 -13.10 13.24
N LEU A 68 12.09 -12.90 12.04
CA LEU A 68 11.31 -12.56 10.86
C LEU A 68 11.44 -13.69 9.82
N PRO A 69 10.38 -14.49 9.61
CA PRO A 69 10.36 -15.52 8.58
C PRO A 69 10.54 -14.89 7.19
N TYR A 70 11.42 -15.46 6.38
CA TYR A 70 11.66 -14.99 5.00
C TYR A 70 11.90 -16.16 4.07
N PHE A 71 11.66 -15.94 2.79
CA PHE A 71 12.03 -16.87 1.73
C PHE A 71 12.72 -16.12 0.59
N MET A 72 13.43 -16.85 -0.26
CA MET A 72 14.15 -16.28 -1.39
C MET A 72 13.57 -16.83 -2.69
N ILE A 73 13.26 -15.92 -3.62
CA ILE A 73 12.94 -16.26 -5.00
C ILE A 73 13.95 -15.51 -5.87
N SER A 74 14.70 -16.23 -6.70
CA SER A 74 15.69 -15.65 -7.62
C SER A 74 16.64 -14.66 -6.94
N HIS A 75 17.19 -15.03 -5.77
CA HIS A 75 18.08 -14.20 -4.93
C HIS A 75 17.46 -12.93 -4.32
N LYS A 76 16.17 -12.65 -4.56
CA LYS A 76 15.45 -11.57 -3.88
C LYS A 76 14.71 -12.12 -2.67
N THR A 77 14.76 -11.37 -1.56
CA THR A 77 14.09 -11.74 -0.30
C THR A 77 12.64 -11.29 -0.33
N TYR A 78 11.77 -12.19 0.07
CA TYR A 78 10.33 -12.00 0.13
C TYR A 78 9.76 -12.50 1.45
N TYR A 79 8.59 -11.99 1.79
CA TYR A 79 7.89 -12.26 3.04
C TYR A 79 6.42 -12.55 2.76
N ARG A 80 5.81 -13.46 3.50
CA ARG A 80 4.36 -13.72 3.39
C ARG A 80 3.62 -12.74 4.28
N ALA A 81 2.54 -12.13 3.79
CA ALA A 81 1.73 -11.23 4.58
C ALA A 81 1.20 -11.87 5.87
N ALA A 82 0.83 -13.16 5.83
CA ALA A 82 0.41 -13.92 7.00
C ALA A 82 1.48 -13.95 8.11
N ASP A 83 2.72 -14.29 7.77
CA ASP A 83 3.83 -14.38 8.74
C ASP A 83 4.17 -13.00 9.32
N ILE A 84 4.10 -11.95 8.49
CA ILE A 84 4.33 -10.57 8.93
C ILE A 84 3.23 -10.09 9.89
N ARG A 85 1.97 -10.46 9.65
CA ARG A 85 0.86 -10.14 10.57
C ARG A 85 1.10 -10.77 11.95
N THR A 86 1.48 -12.05 11.98
CA THR A 86 1.84 -12.75 13.21
C THR A 86 3.04 -12.09 13.90
N PHE A 87 4.10 -11.78 13.15
CA PHE A 87 5.28 -11.09 13.68
C PHE A 87 4.94 -9.73 14.31
N ILE A 88 4.09 -8.94 13.66
CA ILE A 88 3.60 -7.66 14.19
C ILE A 88 2.79 -7.90 15.47
N GLN A 89 1.92 -8.90 15.50
CA GLN A 89 1.10 -9.21 16.67
C GLN A 89 1.94 -9.66 17.88
N GLU A 90 3.00 -10.44 17.64
CA GLU A 90 3.91 -10.93 18.69
C GLU A 90 4.90 -9.87 19.18
N ASN A 91 5.30 -8.91 18.33
CA ASN A 91 6.30 -7.88 18.66
C ASN A 91 5.70 -6.49 18.91
N ALA A 92 4.37 -6.32 18.82
CA ALA A 92 3.75 -5.02 19.02
C ALA A 92 3.75 -4.62 20.50
N ASP A 93 4.68 -3.73 20.86
CA ASP A 93 4.37 -2.63 21.77
C ASP A 93 3.09 -1.97 21.24
N CYS A 94 2.03 -2.00 22.05
CA CYS A 94 0.61 -1.74 21.72
C CYS A 94 0.30 -0.44 20.92
N LYS A 95 1.26 0.47 20.77
CA LYS A 95 1.09 1.77 20.10
C LYS A 95 1.27 1.70 18.57
N THR A 96 2.09 0.77 18.07
CA THR A 96 2.40 0.68 16.64
C THR A 96 1.32 -0.08 15.87
N TYR A 97 0.75 -1.13 16.47
CA TYR A 97 -0.35 -1.93 15.91
C TYR A 97 -1.67 -1.14 15.82
N GLU A 98 -2.02 -0.36 16.85
CA GLU A 98 -3.22 0.48 16.82
C GLU A 98 -3.15 1.56 15.72
N ARG A 99 -1.96 2.15 15.53
CA ARG A 99 -1.73 3.11 14.43
C ARG A 99 -1.79 2.42 13.06
N PHE A 100 -1.25 1.22 12.95
CA PHE A 100 -1.31 0.40 11.73
C PHE A 100 -2.75 0.02 11.37
N LYS A 101 -3.53 -0.46 12.33
CA LYS A 101 -4.96 -0.80 12.17
C LYS A 101 -5.76 0.43 11.76
N LYS A 102 -5.50 1.59 12.34
CA LYS A 102 -6.14 2.87 11.99
C LYS A 102 -5.76 3.36 10.58
N GLU A 103 -4.49 3.24 10.18
CA GLU A 103 -4.00 3.66 8.85
C GLU A 103 -4.45 2.70 7.74
N ASN A 104 -4.65 1.40 8.02
CA ASN A 104 -5.11 0.40 7.04
C ASN A 104 -6.65 0.14 7.07
N GLN A 105 -7.42 0.76 7.98
CA GLN A 105 -8.89 0.66 8.03
C GLN A 105 -9.65 1.76 7.29
N LEU A 106 -8.97 2.60 6.51
CA LEU A 106 -9.65 3.53 5.61
C LEU A 106 -9.93 2.85 4.28
N ASP A 107 -11.00 2.02 4.24
CA ASP A 107 -11.89 1.81 3.08
C ASP A 107 -12.95 0.71 3.36
N LYS A 108 -13.65 0.79 4.50
CA LYS A 108 -14.91 0.04 4.72
C LYS A 108 -16.11 0.94 5.00
N GLN A 109 -16.13 2.16 4.45
CA GLN A 109 -17.33 3.02 4.47
C GLN A 109 -17.61 3.64 3.10
N SER A 110 -17.96 2.80 2.13
CA SER A 110 -18.78 3.22 0.98
C SER A 110 -19.71 2.10 0.51
N THR A 111 -20.37 1.40 1.44
CA THR A 111 -21.59 0.63 1.14
C THR A 111 -22.54 0.71 2.33
N ALA A 112 -23.15 1.87 2.52
CA ALA A 112 -24.40 2.01 3.27
C ALA A 112 -25.09 3.31 2.83
N LYS A 113 -25.65 3.30 1.62
CA LYS A 113 -26.84 4.10 1.33
C LYS A 113 -27.92 3.17 0.78
N GLN A 114 -29.15 3.44 1.23
CA GLN A 114 -30.46 2.96 0.79
C GLN A 114 -31.09 1.84 1.62
N GLY A 115 -32.06 2.27 2.43
CA GLY A 115 -32.98 1.44 3.20
C GLY A 115 -33.80 2.30 4.15
N GLU A 116 -34.51 3.29 3.60
CA GLU A 116 -35.84 3.86 3.99
C GLU A 116 -36.09 5.18 3.26
#